data_AF-A0A953GJN3-F1
#
_entry.id   AF-A0A953GJN3-F1
#
_cell.length_a   1.000
_cell.length_b   1.000
_cell.length_c   1.000
_cell.angle_alpha   90.00
_cell.angle_beta   90.00
_cell.angle_gamma   90.00
#
_symmetry.space_group_name_H-M   'P 1'
#
loop_
_entity.id
_entity.type
_entity.pdbx_description
1 polymer ?
#
loop_
_entity_poly.entity_id
_entity_poly.type
_entity_poly.pdbx_seq_one_letter_code
_entity_poly.pdbx_strand_id
1 'polypeptide(L)'
;MTDIGLPVLSAAMFETGLRIDRYVASIVANREAFRANLVRSGQAFTRDDLDGFRTRPRTLRVAALADETRHATVRDLPLLGRLSMETRKVELRIFRTTTDPDVAAALAPADNPTPDLVLAFYDEDMTRLGVIVDGLPELLLLQRERGQRWVEAHPEVVDSALPVTQMTPLTRRRFEQACHTLSADESLSWSRALVSAVRDISAGPRPPAP
;
A
#
# COMPACT_ATOMS: atom_id res chain seq x y z
N MET A 1 23.66 -5.69 -24.58
CA MET A 1 23.12 -5.48 -23.22
C MET A 1 22.20 -6.63 -22.94
N THR A 2 22.63 -7.56 -22.10
CA THR A 2 21.81 -8.69 -21.68
C THR A 2 20.65 -8.11 -20.87
N ASP A 3 19.44 -8.24 -21.40
CA ASP A 3 18.22 -8.00 -20.67
C ASP A 3 18.20 -9.03 -19.53
N ILE A 4 18.72 -8.63 -18.37
CA ILE A 4 18.62 -9.43 -17.15
C ILE A 4 17.15 -9.31 -16.78
N GLY A 5 16.33 -10.21 -17.35
CA GLY A 5 14.88 -10.22 -17.15
C GLY A 5 14.61 -10.18 -15.67
N LEU A 6 14.23 -9.00 -15.17
CA LEU A 6 13.80 -8.84 -13.79
C LEU A 6 12.68 -9.86 -13.56
N PRO A 7 12.68 -10.56 -12.42
CA PRO A 7 11.67 -11.57 -12.16
C PRO A 7 10.28 -10.94 -12.32
N VAL A 8 9.49 -11.48 -13.25
CA VAL A 8 8.12 -11.04 -13.50
C VAL A 8 7.19 -11.91 -12.66
N LEU A 9 6.25 -11.28 -11.97
CA LEU A 9 5.22 -12.02 -11.23
C LEU A 9 4.34 -12.80 -12.21
N SER A 10 4.47 -14.14 -12.21
CA SER A 10 3.64 -15.01 -13.04
C SER A 10 2.23 -15.19 -12.47
N ALA A 11 1.28 -15.62 -13.29
CA ALA A 11 -0.07 -15.97 -12.82
C ALA A 11 -0.04 -17.08 -11.75
N ALA A 12 0.84 -18.07 -11.90
CA ALA A 12 0.98 -19.16 -10.93
C ALA A 12 1.48 -18.65 -9.57
N MET A 13 2.47 -17.74 -9.55
CA MET A 13 2.94 -17.09 -8.33
C MET A 13 1.86 -16.19 -7.72
N PHE A 14 1.09 -15.50 -8.55
CA PHE A 14 -0.01 -14.65 -8.07
C PHE A 14 -1.03 -15.46 -7.23
N GLU A 15 -1.38 -16.67 -7.68
CA GLU A 15 -2.36 -17.52 -6.99
C GLU A 15 -1.91 -18.05 -5.62
N THR A 16 -0.60 -18.08 -5.33
CA THR A 16 -0.10 -18.54 -4.02
C THR A 16 -0.34 -17.52 -2.91
N GLY A 17 -0.60 -16.25 -3.26
CA GLY A 17 -0.78 -15.18 -2.30
C GLY A 17 -2.04 -15.34 -1.44
N LEU A 18 -1.94 -14.86 -0.21
CA LEU A 18 -3.03 -14.91 0.76
C LEU A 18 -4.17 -13.99 0.32
N ARG A 19 -5.39 -14.48 0.45
CA ARG A 19 -6.58 -13.61 0.42
C ARG A 19 -6.68 -12.80 1.70
N ILE A 20 -7.41 -11.70 1.67
CA ILE A 20 -7.53 -10.76 2.78
C ILE A 20 -8.01 -11.42 4.09
N ASP A 21 -8.95 -12.35 4.02
CA ASP A 21 -9.47 -13.09 5.18
C ASP A 21 -8.38 -13.95 5.83
N ARG A 22 -7.56 -14.63 5.02
CA ARG A 22 -6.43 -15.44 5.48
C ARG A 22 -5.30 -14.59 6.02
N TYR A 23 -5.03 -13.44 5.41
CA TYR A 23 -4.06 -12.48 5.93
C TYR A 23 -4.49 -11.93 7.30
N VAL A 24 -5.73 -11.46 7.44
CA VAL A 24 -6.25 -10.95 8.73
C VAL A 24 -6.28 -12.04 9.83
N ALA A 25 -6.43 -13.30 9.43
CA ALA A 25 -6.34 -14.43 10.35
C ALA A 25 -4.89 -14.71 10.82
N SER A 26 -3.89 -14.44 9.99
CA SER A 26 -2.48 -14.75 10.25
C SER A 26 -1.68 -13.62 10.90
N ILE A 27 -2.12 -12.36 10.82
CA ILE A 27 -1.41 -11.23 11.45
C ILE A 27 -1.54 -11.25 12.98
N VAL A 28 -0.43 -10.97 13.65
CA VAL A 28 -0.33 -10.86 15.12
C VAL A 28 -0.16 -9.39 15.54
N ALA A 29 0.81 -8.70 14.94
CA ALA A 29 1.01 -7.27 15.17
C ALA A 29 -0.09 -6.44 14.50
N ASN A 30 -0.46 -5.32 15.14
CA ASN A 30 -1.42 -4.34 14.62
C ASN A 30 -2.79 -4.90 14.19
N ARG A 31 -3.16 -6.12 14.62
CA ARG A 31 -4.38 -6.82 14.17
C ARG A 31 -5.65 -6.00 14.40
N GLU A 32 -5.77 -5.37 15.56
CA GLU A 32 -6.92 -4.55 15.91
C GLU A 32 -7.00 -3.29 15.05
N ALA A 33 -5.88 -2.60 14.87
CA ALA A 33 -5.78 -1.42 14.01
C ALA A 33 -6.12 -1.78 12.54
N PHE A 34 -5.59 -2.89 12.03
CA PHE A 34 -5.89 -3.38 10.68
C PHE A 34 -7.39 -3.66 10.52
N ARG A 35 -8.01 -4.35 11.48
CA ARG A 35 -9.46 -4.65 11.46
C ARG A 35 -10.31 -3.38 11.54
N ALA A 36 -9.95 -2.43 12.40
CA ALA A 36 -10.62 -1.15 12.51
C ALA A 36 -10.53 -0.38 11.19
N ASN A 37 -9.37 -0.38 10.54
CA ASN A 37 -9.17 0.22 9.22
C ASN A 37 -9.98 -0.50 8.14
N LEU A 38 -10.07 -1.82 8.18
CA LEU A 38 -10.88 -2.60 7.24
C LEU A 38 -12.37 -2.25 7.34
N VAL A 39 -12.89 -2.05 8.55
CA VAL A 39 -14.26 -1.60 8.78
C VAL A 39 -14.45 -0.16 8.28
N ARG A 40 -13.57 0.76 8.70
CA ARG A 40 -13.63 2.19 8.36
C ARG A 40 -13.47 2.46 6.88
N SER A 41 -12.69 1.66 6.16
CA SER A 41 -12.44 1.82 4.72
C SER A 41 -13.72 1.88 3.88
N GLY A 42 -14.82 1.27 4.36
CA GLY A 42 -16.13 1.37 3.73
C GLY A 42 -16.64 2.81 3.55
N GLN A 43 -16.19 3.75 4.40
CA GLN A 43 -16.57 5.17 4.34
C GLN A 43 -15.89 5.92 3.17
N ALA A 44 -14.81 5.35 2.62
CA ALA A 44 -14.06 5.98 1.55
C ALA A 44 -14.71 5.78 0.17
N PHE A 45 -15.57 4.76 0.01
CA PHE A 45 -16.21 4.47 -1.26
C PHE A 45 -17.51 5.24 -1.42
N THR A 46 -17.65 5.95 -2.53
CA THR A 46 -18.95 6.37 -3.04
C THR A 46 -19.63 5.21 -3.75
N ARG A 47 -20.93 5.35 -4.03
CA ARG A 47 -21.66 4.37 -4.84
C ARG A 47 -21.05 4.24 -6.24
N ASP A 48 -20.71 5.37 -6.86
CA ASP A 48 -20.14 5.42 -8.20
C ASP A 48 -18.76 4.73 -8.25
N ASP A 49 -17.98 4.83 -7.16
CA ASP A 49 -16.71 4.12 -7.05
C ASP A 49 -16.93 2.60 -7.14
N LEU A 50 -17.83 2.06 -6.31
CA LEU A 50 -18.11 0.63 -6.26
C LEU A 50 -18.76 0.12 -7.55
N ASP A 51 -19.72 0.86 -8.08
CA ASP A 51 -20.41 0.49 -9.31
C ASP A 51 -19.44 0.51 -10.50
N GLY A 52 -18.56 1.51 -10.57
CA GLY A 52 -17.49 1.58 -11.57
C GLY A 52 -16.57 0.36 -11.54
N PHE A 53 -16.19 -0.15 -10.37
CA PHE A 53 -15.41 -1.38 -10.26
C PHE A 53 -16.22 -2.64 -10.61
N ARG A 54 -17.47 -2.73 -10.15
CA ARG A 54 -18.35 -3.90 -10.40
C ARG A 54 -18.66 -4.08 -11.89
N THR A 55 -18.81 -3.00 -12.64
CA THR A 55 -19.13 -3.03 -14.08
C THR A 55 -17.89 -3.16 -14.96
N ARG A 56 -16.67 -3.28 -14.39
CA ARG A 56 -15.46 -3.45 -15.20
C ARG A 56 -15.56 -4.73 -16.05
N PRO A 57 -15.16 -4.64 -17.33
CA PRO A 57 -15.18 -5.81 -18.21
C PRO A 57 -14.19 -6.87 -17.72
N ARG A 58 -13.00 -6.43 -17.29
CA ARG A 58 -11.91 -7.27 -16.81
C ARG A 58 -11.62 -7.06 -15.33
N THR A 59 -11.26 -8.16 -14.68
CA THR A 59 -10.77 -8.23 -13.30
C THR A 59 -9.44 -7.49 -13.17
N LEU A 60 -9.34 -6.66 -12.16
CA LEU A 60 -8.08 -6.05 -11.74
C LEU A 60 -7.40 -6.98 -10.73
N ARG A 61 -6.20 -7.47 -11.06
CA ARG A 61 -5.39 -8.26 -10.13
C ARG A 61 -4.44 -7.34 -9.38
N VAL A 62 -4.36 -7.51 -8.06
CA VAL A 62 -3.52 -6.70 -7.19
C VAL A 62 -2.65 -7.62 -6.36
N ALA A 63 -1.34 -7.55 -6.58
CA ALA A 63 -0.36 -8.23 -5.74
C ALA A 63 0.16 -7.24 -4.70
N ALA A 64 0.01 -7.57 -3.42
CA ALA A 64 0.45 -6.76 -2.31
C ALA A 64 1.64 -7.42 -1.61
N LEU A 65 2.80 -6.76 -1.61
CA LEU A 65 3.92 -7.13 -0.73
C LEU A 65 3.76 -6.34 0.56
N ALA A 66 3.48 -7.01 1.67
CA ALA A 66 3.06 -6.36 2.91
C ALA A 66 3.66 -7.02 4.15
N ASP A 67 3.86 -6.20 5.19
CA ASP A 67 4.31 -6.61 6.51
C ASP A 67 3.44 -5.92 7.56
N GLU A 68 2.80 -6.72 8.42
CA GLU A 68 1.82 -6.23 9.40
C GLU A 68 2.40 -5.25 10.44
N THR A 69 3.72 -5.19 10.58
CA THR A 69 4.41 -4.27 11.47
C THR A 69 4.56 -2.86 10.87
N ARG A 70 4.36 -2.71 9.55
CA ARG A 70 4.62 -1.47 8.81
C ARG A 70 3.40 -0.56 8.71
N HIS A 71 3.63 0.75 8.81
CA HIS A 71 2.55 1.74 8.86
C HIS A 71 1.72 1.78 7.58
N ALA A 72 2.36 1.75 6.40
CA ALA A 72 1.64 1.79 5.13
C ALA A 72 0.75 0.55 4.95
N THR A 73 1.24 -0.63 5.32
CA THR A 73 0.45 -1.88 5.29
C THR A 73 -0.80 -1.76 6.15
N VAL A 74 -0.68 -1.31 7.40
CA VAL A 74 -1.85 -1.20 8.31
C VAL A 74 -2.83 -0.12 7.84
N ARG A 75 -2.34 0.95 7.21
CA ARG A 75 -3.15 2.07 6.74
C ARG A 75 -3.92 1.76 5.45
N ASP A 76 -3.22 1.29 4.41
CA ASP A 76 -3.75 1.28 3.03
C ASP A 76 -4.25 -0.09 2.57
N LEU A 77 -3.59 -1.18 2.97
CA LEU A 77 -3.99 -2.53 2.55
C LEU A 77 -5.44 -2.88 2.93
N PRO A 78 -6.00 -2.46 4.09
CA PRO A 78 -7.39 -2.71 4.40
C PRO A 78 -8.39 -2.13 3.38
N LEU A 79 -8.07 -1.00 2.75
CA LEU A 79 -8.92 -0.41 1.71
C LEU A 79 -9.03 -1.33 0.49
N LEU A 80 -7.90 -1.87 0.02
CA LEU A 80 -7.87 -2.82 -1.09
C LEU A 80 -8.54 -4.15 -0.71
N GLY A 81 -8.33 -4.57 0.54
CA GLY A 81 -9.03 -5.71 1.13
C GLY A 81 -10.54 -5.53 1.03
N ARG A 82 -11.06 -4.40 1.48
CA ARG A 82 -12.50 -4.09 1.40
C ARG A 82 -13.00 -4.01 -0.04
N LEU A 83 -12.25 -3.34 -0.92
CA LEU A 83 -12.61 -3.21 -2.33
C LEU A 83 -12.72 -4.58 -3.02
N SER A 84 -11.81 -5.51 -2.72
CA SER A 84 -11.86 -6.88 -3.26
C SER A 84 -13.12 -7.64 -2.81
N MET A 85 -13.51 -7.48 -1.55
CA MET A 85 -14.71 -8.11 -1.00
C MET A 85 -16.01 -7.55 -1.61
N GLU A 86 -16.08 -6.23 -1.81
CA GLU A 86 -17.31 -5.51 -2.21
C GLU A 86 -17.61 -5.60 -3.72
N THR A 87 -16.58 -5.81 -4.54
CA THR A 87 -16.71 -5.72 -6.01
C THR A 87 -16.58 -7.06 -6.71
N ARG A 88 -15.81 -8.01 -6.15
CA ARG A 88 -15.37 -9.26 -6.81
C ARG A 88 -14.73 -9.06 -8.20
N LYS A 89 -14.42 -7.82 -8.56
CA LYS A 89 -13.71 -7.41 -9.78
C LYS A 89 -12.30 -6.91 -9.49
N VAL A 90 -11.95 -6.85 -8.20
CA VAL A 90 -10.58 -6.66 -7.72
C VAL A 90 -10.18 -7.94 -7.01
N GLU A 91 -9.18 -8.62 -7.53
CA GLU A 91 -8.59 -9.79 -6.91
C GLU A 91 -7.31 -9.39 -6.19
N LEU A 92 -7.31 -9.46 -4.85
CA LEU A 92 -6.17 -9.11 -4.02
C LEU A 92 -5.46 -10.37 -3.52
N ARG A 93 -4.14 -10.42 -3.73
CA ARG A 93 -3.23 -11.47 -3.24
C ARG A 93 -2.11 -10.83 -2.45
N ILE A 94 -1.92 -11.29 -1.22
CA ILE A 94 -1.02 -10.68 -0.24
C ILE A 94 0.14 -11.63 0.04
N PHE A 95 1.35 -11.09 -0.05
CA PHE A 95 2.64 -11.78 0.10
C PHE A 95 3.44 -11.09 1.20
N ARG A 96 4.36 -11.83 1.84
CA ARG A 96 5.28 -11.28 2.84
C ARG A 96 6.70 -11.44 2.36
N THR A 97 7.53 -10.42 2.55
CA THR A 97 8.95 -10.44 2.13
C THR A 97 9.72 -11.63 2.72
N THR A 98 9.36 -12.06 3.94
CA THR A 98 10.03 -13.15 4.65
C THR A 98 9.65 -14.55 4.16
N THR A 99 8.44 -14.73 3.62
CA THR A 99 7.93 -16.04 3.17
C THR A 99 7.88 -16.19 1.66
N ASP A 100 7.91 -15.08 0.92
CA ASP A 100 7.72 -15.04 -0.53
C ASP A 100 8.89 -14.29 -1.21
N PRO A 101 10.16 -14.75 -1.06
CA PRO A 101 11.34 -14.01 -1.52
C PRO A 101 11.34 -13.79 -3.04
N ASP A 102 10.84 -14.75 -3.83
CA ASP A 102 10.76 -14.62 -5.29
C ASP A 102 9.75 -13.53 -5.72
N VAL A 103 8.63 -13.42 -4.99
CA VAL A 103 7.63 -12.37 -5.21
C VAL A 103 8.19 -11.02 -4.76
N ALA A 104 8.90 -10.99 -3.62
CA ALA A 104 9.55 -9.79 -3.15
C ALA A 104 10.58 -9.27 -4.16
N ALA A 105 11.40 -10.15 -4.75
CA ALA A 105 12.35 -9.79 -5.80
C ALA A 105 11.65 -9.26 -7.07
N ALA A 106 10.46 -9.77 -7.38
CA ALA A 106 9.67 -9.32 -8.53
C ALA A 106 8.95 -7.97 -8.33
N LEU A 107 8.59 -7.64 -7.08
CA LEU A 107 7.75 -6.49 -6.76
C LEU A 107 8.51 -5.31 -6.14
N ALA A 108 9.55 -5.58 -5.34
CA ALA A 108 10.28 -4.52 -4.65
C ALA A 108 11.09 -3.65 -5.64
N PRO A 109 11.01 -2.32 -5.52
CA PRO A 109 11.87 -1.43 -6.31
C PRO A 109 13.35 -1.67 -6.01
N ALA A 110 14.21 -1.57 -7.03
CA ALA A 110 15.65 -1.78 -6.88
C ALA A 110 16.29 -0.76 -5.92
N ASP A 111 15.75 0.46 -5.85
CA ASP A 111 16.18 1.55 -4.97
C ASP A 111 15.53 1.51 -3.58
N ASN A 112 14.53 0.65 -3.37
CA ASN A 112 13.86 0.43 -2.10
C ASN A 112 13.58 -1.08 -1.89
N PRO A 113 14.59 -1.86 -1.46
CA PRO A 113 14.46 -3.31 -1.33
C PRO A 113 13.62 -3.76 -0.14
N THR A 114 13.27 -2.86 0.79
CA THR A 114 12.49 -3.16 2.00
C THR A 114 11.32 -2.19 2.18
N PRO A 115 10.42 -2.09 1.18
CA PRO A 115 9.29 -1.18 1.23
C PRO A 115 8.32 -1.59 2.35
N ASP A 116 7.61 -0.60 2.90
CA ASP A 116 6.55 -0.80 3.90
C ASP A 116 5.32 -1.48 3.29
N LEU A 117 5.02 -1.17 2.02
CA LEU A 117 3.94 -1.76 1.24
C LEU A 117 4.21 -1.58 -0.26
N VAL A 118 4.06 -2.64 -1.05
CA VAL A 118 3.95 -2.53 -2.51
C VAL A 118 2.56 -2.99 -2.92
N LEU A 119 1.88 -2.19 -3.74
CA LEU A 119 0.64 -2.55 -4.43
C LEU A 119 0.92 -2.55 -5.93
N ALA A 120 1.12 -3.74 -6.51
CA ALA A 120 1.31 -3.90 -7.95
C ALA A 120 0.00 -4.32 -8.62
N PHE A 121 -0.38 -3.60 -9.67
CA PHE A 121 -1.67 -3.74 -10.35
C PHE A 121 -1.46 -4.39 -11.71
N TYR A 122 -2.32 -5.34 -12.04
CA TYR A 122 -2.24 -6.14 -13.26
C TYR A 122 -3.63 -6.30 -13.89
N ASP A 123 -3.67 -6.52 -15.19
CA ASP A 123 -4.86 -7.03 -15.87
C ASP A 123 -5.02 -8.56 -15.73
N GLU A 124 -6.04 -9.11 -16.38
CA GLU A 124 -6.33 -10.56 -16.38
C GLU A 124 -5.26 -11.41 -17.07
N ASP A 125 -4.39 -10.79 -17.86
CA ASP A 125 -3.30 -11.43 -18.59
C ASP A 125 -1.97 -11.31 -17.82
N MET A 126 -1.99 -10.78 -16.59
CA MET A 126 -0.81 -10.46 -15.77
C MET A 126 0.11 -9.40 -16.39
N THR A 127 -0.42 -8.52 -17.24
CA THR A 127 0.29 -7.33 -17.71
C THR A 127 0.23 -6.25 -16.62
N ARG A 128 1.39 -5.74 -16.19
CA ARG A 128 1.46 -4.72 -15.14
C ARG A 128 0.90 -3.38 -15.65
N LEU A 129 -0.12 -2.87 -14.96
CA LEU A 129 -0.78 -1.60 -15.23
C LEU A 129 -0.17 -0.44 -14.44
N GLY A 130 0.33 -0.72 -13.22
CA GLY A 130 0.87 0.30 -12.34
C GLY A 130 1.39 -0.26 -11.03
N VAL A 131 2.00 0.59 -10.22
CA VAL A 131 2.50 0.25 -8.88
C VAL A 131 2.37 1.45 -7.96
N ILE A 132 2.00 1.20 -6.70
CA ILE A 132 2.10 2.17 -5.60
C ILE A 132 3.03 1.57 -4.55
N VAL A 133 4.00 2.35 -4.09
CA VAL A 133 4.99 1.94 -3.08
C VAL A 133 4.89 2.90 -1.90
N ASP A 134 4.64 2.35 -0.71
CA ASP A 134 4.54 3.01 0.61
C ASP A 134 3.43 4.08 0.76
N GLY A 135 2.84 4.53 -0.35
CA GLY A 135 1.71 5.46 -0.40
C GLY A 135 1.70 6.27 -1.70
N LEU A 136 0.71 7.15 -1.83
CA LEU A 136 0.69 8.14 -2.92
C LEU A 136 1.76 9.23 -2.68
N PRO A 137 2.35 9.82 -3.74
CA PRO A 137 3.40 10.83 -3.60
C PRO A 137 3.05 11.99 -2.66
N GLU A 138 1.81 12.44 -2.68
CA GLU A 138 1.31 13.55 -1.85
C GLU A 138 1.33 13.21 -0.36
N LEU A 139 1.04 11.96 -0.01
CA LEU A 139 1.13 11.49 1.37
C LEU A 139 2.59 11.39 1.83
N LEU A 140 3.48 10.90 0.96
CA LEU A 140 4.91 10.82 1.27
C LEU A 140 5.52 12.21 1.49
N LEU A 141 5.08 13.20 0.70
CA LEU A 141 5.44 14.60 0.90
C LEU A 141 4.94 15.11 2.26
N LEU A 142 3.66 14.91 2.58
CA LEU A 142 3.08 15.31 3.86
C LEU A 142 3.83 14.68 5.06
N GLN A 143 4.20 13.41 4.96
CA GLN A 143 4.96 12.71 6.01
C GLN A 143 6.36 13.31 6.18
N ARG A 144 7.05 13.64 5.08
CA ARG A 144 8.35 14.33 5.14
C ARG A 144 8.24 15.69 5.80
N GLU A 145 7.25 16.50 5.41
CA GLU A 145 7.01 17.81 6.02
C GLU A 145 6.72 17.72 7.52
N ARG A 146 5.92 16.73 7.93
CA ARG A 146 5.65 16.48 9.35
C ARG A 146 6.90 16.07 10.11
N GLY A 147 7.75 15.23 9.52
CA GLY A 147 9.04 14.87 10.08
C GLY A 147 9.92 16.08 10.29
N GLN A 148 10.03 16.96 9.28
CA GLN A 148 10.79 18.21 9.38
C GLN A 148 10.26 19.11 10.51
N ARG A 149 8.94 19.37 10.53
CA ARG A 149 8.30 20.17 11.59
C ARG A 149 8.51 19.55 12.98
N TRP A 150 8.49 18.23 13.09
CA TRP A 150 8.72 17.55 14.37
C TRP A 150 10.16 17.75 14.87
N VAL A 151 11.16 17.63 13.98
CA VAL A 151 12.57 17.89 14.32
C VAL A 151 12.77 19.33 14.74
N GLU A 152 12.22 20.29 14.00
CA GLU A 152 12.30 21.72 14.33
C GLU A 152 11.65 22.06 15.69
N ALA A 153 10.54 21.39 16.02
CA ALA A 153 9.81 21.61 17.26
C ALA A 153 10.44 20.94 18.50
N HIS A 154 11.40 20.02 18.33
CA HIS A 154 12.01 19.27 19.42
C HIS A 154 13.55 19.36 19.41
N PRO A 155 14.14 20.57 19.47
CA PRO A 155 15.60 20.75 19.46
C PRO A 155 16.30 20.09 20.66
N GLU A 156 15.58 19.80 21.74
CA GLU A 156 16.09 19.06 22.90
C GLU A 156 16.33 17.57 22.62
N VAL A 157 15.74 17.02 21.56
CA VAL A 157 15.92 15.62 21.16
C VAL A 157 17.14 15.54 20.24
N VAL A 158 18.31 15.33 20.83
CA VAL A 158 19.62 15.39 20.16
C VAL A 158 19.72 14.47 18.93
N ASP A 159 19.10 13.30 18.97
CA ASP A 159 19.13 12.31 17.88
C ASP A 159 18.03 12.51 16.83
N SER A 160 17.17 13.54 16.96
CA SER A 160 16.07 13.81 16.02
C SER A 160 16.52 14.19 14.62
N ALA A 161 17.70 14.78 14.48
CA ALA A 161 18.28 15.16 13.19
C ALA A 161 19.02 14.00 12.48
N LEU A 162 19.19 12.85 13.15
CA LEU A 162 19.83 11.67 12.57
C LEU A 162 18.86 10.92 11.64
N PRO A 163 19.36 10.10 10.69
CA PRO A 163 18.52 9.15 9.98
C PRO A 163 17.69 8.28 10.94
N VAL A 164 16.45 7.92 10.57
CA VAL A 164 15.52 7.15 11.42
C VAL A 164 16.15 5.84 11.95
N THR A 165 17.01 5.21 11.16
CA THR A 165 17.74 3.98 11.52
C THR A 165 18.77 4.19 12.63
N GLN A 166 19.22 5.42 12.86
CA GLN A 166 20.21 5.80 13.87
C GLN A 166 19.58 6.44 15.11
N MET A 167 18.30 6.80 15.06
CA MET A 167 17.56 7.28 16.24
C MET A 167 17.46 6.20 17.32
N THR A 168 17.45 6.61 18.59
CA THR A 168 17.11 5.74 19.71
C THR A 168 15.69 5.18 19.54
N PRO A 169 15.35 4.02 20.14
CA PRO A 169 14.01 3.45 20.01
C PRO A 169 12.89 4.39 20.45
N LEU A 170 13.14 5.20 21.49
CA LEU A 170 12.17 6.18 21.98
C LEU A 170 11.97 7.34 20.99
N THR A 171 13.07 7.94 20.50
CA THR A 171 13.01 9.02 19.50
C THR A 171 12.35 8.53 18.23
N ARG A 172 12.77 7.37 17.70
CA ARG A 172 12.19 6.75 16.50
C ARG A 172 10.67 6.60 16.63
N ARG A 173 10.20 6.02 17.74
CA ARG A 173 8.76 5.83 17.98
C ARG A 173 8.00 7.14 17.98
N ARG A 174 8.53 8.18 18.63
CA ARG A 174 7.89 9.51 18.68
C ARG A 174 7.86 10.18 17.31
N PHE A 175 8.96 10.10 16.58
CA PHE A 175 9.09 10.60 15.21
C PHE A 175 8.10 9.89 14.26
N GLU A 176 8.09 8.56 14.24
CA GLU A 176 7.17 7.76 13.43
C GLU A 176 5.71 8.06 13.76
N GLN A 177 5.38 8.19 15.05
CA GLN A 177 4.04 8.58 15.48
C GLN A 177 3.66 9.97 14.94
N ALA A 178 4.56 10.96 14.98
CA ALA A 178 4.29 12.30 14.46
C ALA A 178 4.12 12.31 12.92
N CYS A 179 4.94 11.53 12.21
CA CYS A 179 4.89 11.45 10.75
C CYS A 179 3.64 10.74 10.25
N HIS A 180 3.26 9.61 10.86
CA HIS A 180 2.28 8.69 10.31
C HIS A 180 0.87 8.81 10.90
N THR A 181 0.69 9.52 12.03
CA THR A 181 -0.64 9.67 12.63
C THR A 181 -1.49 10.65 11.83
N LEU A 182 -2.50 10.16 11.13
CA LEU A 182 -3.49 10.98 10.44
C LEU A 182 -4.70 11.22 11.34
N SER A 183 -5.28 12.41 11.27
CA SER A 183 -6.63 12.67 11.80
C SER A 183 -7.67 11.82 11.07
N ALA A 184 -8.91 11.80 11.58
CA ALA A 184 -10.00 11.07 10.94
C ALA A 184 -10.30 11.59 9.52
N ASP A 185 -10.34 12.92 9.35
CA ASP A 185 -10.61 13.56 8.06
C ASP A 185 -9.48 13.33 7.06
N GLU A 186 -8.22 13.44 7.50
CA GLU A 186 -7.05 13.12 6.67
C GLU A 186 -7.05 11.64 6.25
N SER A 187 -7.35 10.74 7.18
CA SER A 187 -7.45 9.30 6.88
C SER A 187 -8.52 9.02 5.82
N LEU A 188 -9.69 9.66 5.93
CA LEU A 188 -10.77 9.51 4.96
C LEU A 188 -10.41 10.11 3.60
N SER A 189 -9.85 11.32 3.60
CA SER A 189 -9.37 11.99 2.38
C SER A 189 -8.34 11.12 1.64
N TRP A 190 -7.39 10.54 2.37
CA TRP A 190 -6.38 9.66 1.79
C TRP A 190 -6.94 8.37 1.26
N SER A 191 -7.89 7.79 1.98
CA SER A 191 -8.57 6.59 1.50
C SER A 191 -9.28 6.88 0.18
N ARG A 192 -9.95 8.04 0.04
CA ARG A 192 -10.58 8.47 -1.22
C ARG A 192 -9.56 8.71 -2.33
N ALA A 193 -8.45 9.38 -2.03
CA ALA A 193 -7.36 9.59 -3.00
C ALA A 193 -6.80 8.26 -3.52
N LEU A 194 -6.61 7.28 -2.62
CA LEU A 194 -6.15 5.94 -2.99
C LEU A 194 -7.19 5.19 -3.85
N VAL A 195 -8.49 5.29 -3.53
CA VAL A 195 -9.55 4.74 -4.41
C VAL A 195 -9.50 5.36 -5.81
N SER A 196 -9.30 6.68 -5.90
CA SER A 196 -9.17 7.37 -7.19
C SER A 196 -7.95 6.88 -7.96
N ALA A 197 -6.78 6.79 -7.31
CA ALA A 197 -5.57 6.32 -7.94
C ALA A 197 -5.70 4.87 -8.44
N VAL A 198 -6.34 3.98 -7.66
CA VAL A 198 -6.62 2.60 -8.10
C VAL A 198 -7.52 2.60 -9.34
N ARG A 199 -8.52 3.47 -9.40
CA ARG A 199 -9.39 3.61 -10.59
C ARG A 199 -8.58 4.05 -11.80
N ASP A 200 -7.75 5.08 -11.64
CA ASP A 200 -6.93 5.62 -12.73
C ASP A 200 -5.94 4.58 -13.26
N ILE A 201 -5.23 3.89 -12.38
CA ILE A 201 -4.33 2.78 -12.75
C ILE A 201 -5.10 1.68 -13.49
N SER A 202 -6.29 1.35 -12.97
CA SER A 202 -7.10 0.28 -13.55
C SER A 202 -7.71 0.64 -14.91
N ALA A 203 -7.82 1.93 -15.26
CA ALA A 203 -8.29 2.34 -16.57
C ALA A 203 -7.26 2.06 -17.69
N GLY A 204 -6.02 1.72 -17.32
CA GLY A 204 -4.91 1.55 -18.25
C GLY A 204 -4.37 2.90 -18.77
N PRO A 205 -3.33 2.89 -19.61
CA PRO A 205 -2.88 4.10 -20.27
C PRO A 205 -4.02 4.72 -21.07
N ARG A 206 -4.36 5.98 -20.80
CA ARG A 206 -5.29 6.73 -21.67
C ARG A 206 -4.69 6.73 -23.08
N PRO A 207 -5.46 6.39 -24.13
CA PRO A 207 -4.99 6.65 -25.49
C PRO A 207 -4.64 8.15 -25.60
N PRO A 208 -3.59 8.52 -26.35
CA PRO A 208 -3.28 9.93 -26.58
C PRO A 208 -4.53 10.62 -27.12
N ALA A 209 -4.82 11.81 -26.59
CA ALA A 209 -5.90 12.64 -27.12
C ALA A 209 -5.68 12.85 -28.64
N PRO A 210 -6.75 12.87 -29.45
CA PRO A 210 -6.66 13.06 -30.89
C PRO A 210 -6.00 14.40 -31.26
#